data_AF-A0ABD5P5H5-F1
#
_entry.id   AF-A0ABD5P5H5-F1
#
_cell.length_a   1.000
_cell.length_b   1.000
_cell.length_c   1.000
_cell.angle_alpha   90.00
_cell.angle_beta   90.00
_cell.angle_gamma   90.00
#
_symmetry.space_group_name_H-M   'P 1'
#
loop_
_entity.id
_entity.type
_entity.pdbx_description
1 polymer ?
#
loop_
_entity_poly.entity_id
_entity_poly.type
_entity_poly.pdbx_seq_one_letter_code
_entity_poly.pdbx_strand_id
1 'polypeptide(L)'
;MSVQTETETGGRSAQHVVSVVTVTFSVIVLLAAVSYSVTVNVVNWMTVDVLTYPVQSVAPFVVISGAILTIPVVIPTVLVSMKIVE
;
A
#
# COMPACT_ATOMS: atom_id res chain seq x y z
N MET A 1 11.52 -11.45 48.80
CA MET A 1 10.67 -10.62 47.93
C MET A 1 11.11 -10.86 46.49
N SER A 2 10.39 -11.69 45.74
CA SER A 2 10.65 -11.91 44.31
C SER A 2 10.06 -10.75 43.53
N VAL A 3 10.92 -9.95 42.92
CA VAL A 3 10.52 -8.91 41.99
C VAL A 3 10.05 -9.60 40.71
N GLN A 4 8.73 -9.67 40.53
CA GLN A 4 8.11 -9.97 39.24
C GLN A 4 8.45 -8.79 38.33
N THR A 5 9.48 -8.93 37.51
CA THR A 5 9.82 -7.96 36.49
C THR A 5 8.79 -8.04 35.36
N GLU A 6 7.94 -7.01 35.34
CA GLU A 6 7.15 -6.51 34.22
C GLU A 6 7.48 -7.11 32.85
N THR A 7 6.70 -8.10 32.45
CA THR A 7 6.63 -8.61 31.05
C THR A 7 5.32 -8.23 30.37
N GLU A 8 4.45 -7.43 31.00
CA GLU A 8 3.13 -7.07 30.47
C GLU A 8 3.09 -5.69 29.74
N THR A 9 4.02 -4.78 30.02
CA THR A 9 4.00 -3.42 29.45
C THR A 9 4.47 -3.38 27.97
N GLY A 10 5.38 -4.28 27.58
CA GLY A 10 5.91 -4.35 26.21
C GLY A 10 4.89 -4.85 25.18
N GLY A 11 4.10 -5.88 25.53
CA GLY A 11 3.14 -6.52 24.61
C GLY A 11 1.99 -5.60 24.20
N ARG A 12 1.49 -4.78 25.11
CA ARG A 12 0.38 -3.85 24.84
C ARG A 12 0.78 -2.68 23.92
N SER A 13 2.03 -2.22 24.03
CA SER A 13 2.58 -1.18 23.15
C SER A 13 2.83 -1.72 21.74
N ALA A 14 3.43 -2.92 21.63
CA ALA A 14 3.65 -3.58 20.34
C ALA A 14 2.33 -3.87 19.60
N GLN A 15 1.30 -4.34 20.31
CA GLN A 15 -0.01 -4.60 19.73
C GLN A 15 -0.70 -3.31 19.22
N HIS A 16 -0.52 -2.20 19.91
CA HIS A 16 -1.06 -0.91 19.46
C HIS A 16 -0.35 -0.41 18.19
N VAL A 17 0.98 -0.55 18.13
CA VAL A 17 1.77 -0.20 16.93
C VAL A 17 1.36 -1.05 15.74
N VAL A 18 1.27 -2.37 15.90
CA VAL A 18 0.84 -3.28 14.82
C VAL A 18 -0.56 -2.93 14.33
N SER A 19 -1.49 -2.61 15.23
CA SER A 19 -2.85 -2.19 14.90
C SER A 19 -2.87 -0.89 14.08
N VAL A 20 -2.16 0.14 14.53
CA VAL A 20 -2.09 1.43 13.81
C VAL A 20 -1.49 1.25 12.42
N VAL A 21 -0.42 0.46 12.29
CA VAL A 21 0.23 0.27 10.99
C VAL A 21 -0.64 -0.55 10.04
N THR A 22 -1.28 -1.62 10.50
CA THR A 22 -2.18 -2.42 9.65
C THR A 22 -3.36 -1.59 9.15
N VAL A 23 -3.99 -0.77 10.00
CA VAL A 23 -5.07 0.14 9.60
C VAL A 23 -4.57 1.15 8.57
N THR A 24 -3.46 1.83 8.87
CA THR A 24 -2.90 2.86 7.98
C THR A 24 -2.51 2.28 6.63
N PHE A 25 -1.87 1.12 6.61
CA PHE A 25 -1.50 0.39 5.41
C PHE A 25 -2.73 0.02 4.57
N SER A 26 -3.78 -0.50 5.21
CA SER A 26 -5.00 -0.87 4.52
C SER A 26 -5.68 0.34 3.86
N VAL A 27 -5.66 1.50 4.51
CA VAL A 27 -6.15 2.76 3.93
C VAL A 27 -5.32 3.18 2.73
N ILE A 28 -3.99 3.13 2.83
CA ILE A 28 -3.08 3.48 1.74
C ILE A 28 -3.31 2.58 0.51
N VAL A 29 -3.41 1.27 0.72
CA VAL A 29 -3.66 0.30 -0.36
C VAL A 29 -5.00 0.58 -1.03
N LEU A 30 -6.04 0.88 -0.25
CA LEU A 30 -7.36 1.20 -0.79
C LEU A 30 -7.34 2.50 -1.61
N LEU A 31 -6.68 3.55 -1.11
CA LEU A 31 -6.49 4.79 -1.86
C LEU A 31 -5.69 4.57 -3.14
N ALA A 32 -4.64 3.75 -3.09
CA ALA A 32 -3.83 3.42 -4.25
C ALA A 32 -4.66 2.66 -5.31
N ALA A 33 -5.49 1.70 -4.90
CA ALA A 33 -6.37 0.95 -5.79
C ALA A 33 -7.41 1.86 -6.47
N VAL A 34 -8.04 2.77 -5.70
CA VAL A 34 -8.98 3.76 -6.25
C VAL A 34 -8.27 4.68 -7.23
N SER A 35 -7.10 5.22 -6.86
CA SER A 35 -6.30 6.07 -7.74
C SER A 35 -5.92 5.37 -9.03
N TYR A 36 -5.48 4.10 -8.94
CA TYR A 36 -5.14 3.30 -10.11
C TYR A 36 -6.34 3.14 -11.05
N SER A 37 -7.49 2.76 -10.49
CA SER A 37 -8.70 2.56 -11.26
C SER A 37 -9.13 3.84 -11.99
N VAL A 38 -9.04 4.99 -11.33
CA VAL A 38 -9.32 6.29 -11.96
C VAL A 38 -8.33 6.57 -13.08
N THR A 39 -7.03 6.41 -12.86
CA THR A 39 -6.01 6.61 -13.88
C THR A 39 -6.23 5.72 -15.10
N VAL A 40 -6.47 4.43 -14.91
CA VAL A 40 -6.72 3.49 -16.01
C VAL A 40 -7.99 3.86 -16.77
N ASN A 41 -9.06 4.24 -16.08
CA ASN A 41 -10.31 4.64 -16.73
C ASN A 41 -10.13 5.92 -17.56
N VAL A 42 -9.46 6.94 -17.02
CA VAL A 42 -9.15 8.18 -17.73
C VAL A 42 -8.27 7.92 -18.95
N VAL A 43 -7.21 7.11 -18.78
CA VAL A 43 -6.33 6.75 -19.89
C VAL A 43 -7.10 6.00 -20.97
N ASN A 44 -7.92 5.01 -20.60
CA ASN A 44 -8.74 4.25 -21.55
C ASN A 44 -9.71 5.18 -22.31
N TRP A 45 -10.39 6.09 -21.62
CA TRP A 45 -11.30 7.05 -22.25
C TRP A 45 -10.56 7.97 -23.23
N MET A 46 -9.42 8.54 -22.82
CA MET A 46 -8.61 9.40 -23.67
C MET A 46 -8.02 8.66 -24.88
N THR A 47 -7.56 7.42 -24.68
CA THR A 47 -6.84 6.69 -25.74
C THR A 47 -7.78 5.97 -26.70
N VAL A 48 -8.83 5.31 -26.20
CA VAL A 48 -9.74 4.50 -27.02
C VAL A 48 -10.88 5.35 -27.57
N ASP A 49 -11.54 6.15 -26.73
CA ASP A 49 -12.74 6.87 -27.16
C ASP A 49 -12.42 8.20 -27.85
N VAL A 50 -11.36 8.91 -27.43
CA VAL A 50 -10.98 10.20 -28.03
C VAL A 50 -9.96 10.04 -29.17
N LEU A 51 -8.93 9.22 -28.98
CA LEU A 51 -7.80 9.10 -29.92
C LEU A 51 -7.88 7.85 -30.81
N THR A 52 -8.83 6.95 -30.59
CA THR A 52 -9.03 5.70 -31.35
C THR A 52 -7.76 4.81 -31.40
N TYR A 53 -6.91 4.88 -30.39
CA TYR A 53 -5.73 4.03 -30.30
C TYR A 53 -6.11 2.57 -30.01
N PRO A 54 -5.38 1.60 -30.58
CA PRO A 54 -5.53 0.20 -30.20
C PRO A 54 -5.25 0.03 -28.71
N VAL A 55 -6.10 -0.73 -28.02
CA VAL A 55 -5.96 -1.03 -26.58
C VAL A 55 -4.59 -1.61 -26.21
N GLN A 56 -3.93 -2.29 -27.17
CA GLN A 56 -2.58 -2.84 -27.02
C GLN A 56 -1.52 -1.76 -26.81
N SER A 57 -1.71 -0.57 -27.36
CA SER A 57 -0.81 0.58 -27.19
C SER A 57 -0.97 1.26 -25.83
N VAL A 58 -2.06 0.97 -25.11
CA VAL A 58 -2.39 1.56 -23.80
C VAL A 58 -1.80 0.75 -22.65
N ALA A 59 -1.53 -0.54 -22.89
CA ALA A 59 -1.00 -1.48 -21.90
C ALA A 59 0.26 -0.99 -21.15
N PRO A 60 1.27 -0.36 -21.79
CA PRO A 60 2.48 0.08 -21.09
C PRO A 60 2.22 1.13 -20.00
N PHE A 61 1.29 2.06 -20.25
CA PHE A 61 0.95 3.12 -19.28
C PHE A 61 0.31 2.53 -18.02
N VAL A 62 -0.60 1.59 -18.21
CA VAL A 62 -1.30 0.87 -17.14
C VAL A 62 -0.30 0.07 -16.28
N VAL A 63 0.72 -0.53 -16.90
CA VAL A 63 1.79 -1.26 -16.21
C VAL A 63 2.69 -0.31 -15.41
N ILE A 64 3.12 0.81 -15.99
CA ILE A 64 4.00 1.78 -15.31
C ILE A 64 3.28 2.42 -14.13
N SER A 65 2.02 2.85 -14.31
CA SER A 65 1.22 3.41 -13.21
C SER A 65 1.01 2.41 -12.08
N GLY A 66 0.78 1.13 -12.42
CA GLY A 66 0.68 0.06 -11.42
C GLY A 66 1.98 -0.12 -10.64
N ALA A 67 3.12 -0.13 -11.33
CA ALA A 67 4.43 -0.25 -10.70
C ALA A 67 4.73 0.92 -9.74
N ILE A 68 4.44 2.17 -10.11
CA ILE A 68 4.68 3.34 -9.26
C ILE A 68 3.87 3.25 -7.96
N LEU A 69 2.63 2.77 -8.03
CA LEU A 69 1.75 2.61 -6.87
C LEU A 69 2.20 1.52 -5.89
N THR A 70 3.16 0.67 -6.26
CA THR A 70 3.74 -0.32 -5.33
C THR A 70 4.68 0.31 -4.32
N ILE A 71 5.32 1.44 -4.62
CA ILE A 71 6.26 2.13 -3.72
C ILE A 71 5.64 2.47 -2.35
N PRO A 72 4.48 3.15 -2.27
CA PRO A 72 3.84 3.46 -0.99
C PRO A 72 3.38 2.21 -0.22
N VAL A 73 3.29 1.05 -0.87
CA VAL A 73 2.96 -0.23 -0.25
C VAL A 73 4.21 -0.93 0.28
N VAL A 74 5.31 -0.93 -0.49
CA VAL A 74 6.56 -1.60 -0.13
C VAL A 74 7.22 -0.95 1.09
N ILE A 75 7.27 0.37 1.17
CA ILE A 75 7.94 1.10 2.26
C ILE A 75 7.40 0.72 3.66
N PRO A 76 6.10 0.86 3.97
CA PRO A 76 5.58 0.48 5.28
C PRO A 76 5.71 -1.03 5.55
N THR A 77 5.56 -1.88 4.52
CA THR A 77 5.73 -3.34 4.66
C THR A 77 7.14 -3.70 5.11
N VAL A 78 8.16 -3.07 4.50
CA VAL A 78 9.56 -3.28 4.88
C VAL A 78 9.84 -2.72 6.28
N LEU A 79 9.36 -1.51 6.60
CA LEU A 79 9.55 -0.90 7.92
C LEU A 79 8.92 -1.73 9.05
N VAL A 80 7.73 -2.30 8.83
CA VAL A 80 7.08 -3.22 9.77
C VAL A 80 7.88 -4.50 9.93
N SER A 81 8.33 -5.08 8.80
CA SER A 81 9.09 -6.34 8.83
C SER A 81 10.39 -6.17 9.63
N MET A 82 11.10 -5.06 9.50
CA MET A 82 12.30 -4.78 10.30
C MET A 82 11.97 -4.60 11.79
N LYS A 83 10.86 -3.93 12.13
CA LYS A 83 10.41 -3.74 13.52
C LYS A 83 9.93 -5.01 14.21
N ILE A 84 9.54 -6.04 13.46
CA ILE A 84 9.12 -7.35 13.98
C ILE A 84 10.33 -8.27 14.22
N VAL A 85 11.44 -8.04 13.52
CA VAL A 85 12.67 -8.84 13.61
C VAL A 85 13.60 -8.36 14.74
N GLU A 86 13.44 -7.13 15.22
CA GLU A 86 14.10 -6.56 16.41
C GLU A 86 13.34 -6.87 17.70
#